data_AF-A0A3B4H3E3-F1
#
_entry.id   AF-A0A3B4H3E3-F1
#
_cell.length_a   1.000
_cell.length_b   1.000
_cell.length_c   1.000
_cell.angle_alpha   90.00
_cell.angle_beta   90.00
_cell.angle_gamma   90.00
#
_symmetry.space_group_name_H-M   'P 1'
#
loop_
_entity.id
_entity.type
_entity.pdbx_description
1 polymer ?
#
loop_
_entity_poly.entity_id
_entity_poly.type
_entity_poly.pdbx_seq_one_letter_code
_entity_poly.pdbx_strand_id
1 'polypeptide(L)'
;MSAVSSSNTAFALELFRTLNQANSAGNIFISPLSISSALAMVYLGAKGDTAAQMAQVSSLIKLSTFCLWTINRYIRVFKLEEDYELNDPLAKLGMKDVFCAGRADLSGMNGEGRLFLSTVAHKAFVEVNEEGTEAAAATGAMITACCYIPDTHFTADHPFLFFIRHNKTKSILFFGRFSSPQ
;
A
#
# COMPACT_ATOMS: atom_id res chain seq x y z
N MET A 1 3.80 17.20 7.54
CA MET A 1 3.48 15.76 7.60
C MET A 1 2.38 15.31 6.63
N SER A 2 1.47 16.18 6.18
CA SER A 2 0.43 15.84 5.17
C SER A 2 0.98 15.58 3.76
N ALA A 3 2.11 16.18 3.40
CA ALA A 3 2.76 15.94 2.11
C ALA A 3 3.20 14.47 1.95
N VAL A 4 3.81 13.89 2.99
CA VAL A 4 4.33 12.51 2.98
C VAL A 4 3.20 11.48 2.84
N SER A 5 2.07 11.68 3.52
CA SER A 5 0.93 10.75 3.44
C SER A 5 0.21 10.81 2.10
N SER A 6 0.04 12.01 1.54
CA SER A 6 -0.55 12.21 0.20
C SER A 6 0.34 11.56 -0.87
N SER A 7 1.66 11.71 -0.70
CA SER A 7 2.66 11.11 -1.59
C SER A 7 2.59 9.59 -1.62
N ASN A 8 2.57 8.98 -0.44
CA ASN A 8 2.53 7.53 -0.30
C ASN A 8 1.21 6.97 -0.86
N THR A 9 0.13 7.76 -0.80
CA THR A 9 -1.17 7.40 -1.41
C THR A 9 -1.09 7.37 -2.93
N ALA A 10 -0.48 8.37 -3.57
CA ALA A 10 -0.35 8.38 -5.03
C ALA A 10 0.52 7.22 -5.54
N PHE A 11 1.66 6.97 -4.89
CA PHE A 11 2.50 5.80 -5.18
C PHE A 11 1.72 4.49 -5.00
N ALA A 12 0.95 4.36 -3.91
CA ALA A 12 0.10 3.19 -3.68
C ALA A 12 -0.87 2.92 -4.84
N LEU A 13 -1.52 3.98 -5.35
CA LEU A 13 -2.51 3.86 -6.42
C LEU A 13 -1.85 3.47 -7.76
N GLU A 14 -0.72 4.08 -8.12
CA GLU A 14 0.01 3.76 -9.36
C GLU A 14 0.59 2.34 -9.33
N LEU A 15 1.19 1.94 -8.21
CA LEU A 15 1.68 0.58 -8.04
C LEU A 15 0.52 -0.43 -8.09
N PHE A 16 -0.59 -0.16 -7.41
CA PHE A 16 -1.77 -1.01 -7.44
C PHE A 16 -2.35 -1.12 -8.86
N ARG A 17 -2.44 -0.02 -9.62
CA ARG A 17 -2.86 -0.05 -11.04
C ARG A 17 -1.96 -0.94 -11.88
N THR A 18 -0.64 -0.82 -11.70
CA THR A 18 0.35 -1.61 -12.42
C THR A 18 0.23 -3.10 -12.11
N LEU A 19 0.02 -3.45 -10.84
CA LEU A 19 -0.22 -4.83 -10.41
C LEU A 19 -1.56 -5.37 -10.92
N ASN A 20 -2.61 -4.55 -10.91
CA ASN A 20 -3.93 -4.94 -11.40
C ASN A 20 -3.98 -5.17 -12.92
N GLN A 21 -3.16 -4.46 -13.69
CA GLN A 21 -2.99 -4.73 -15.12
C GLN A 21 -2.32 -6.09 -15.37
N ALA A 22 -1.44 -6.54 -14.48
CA ALA A 22 -0.80 -7.85 -14.56
C ALA A 22 -1.72 -8.98 -14.06
N ASN A 23 -2.57 -8.71 -13.06
CA ASN A 23 -3.54 -9.66 -12.52
C ASN A 23 -4.88 -8.98 -12.25
N SER A 24 -5.82 -9.08 -13.20
CA SER A 24 -7.09 -8.35 -13.14
C SER A 24 -8.20 -9.05 -12.34
N ALA A 25 -8.01 -10.30 -11.91
CA ALA A 25 -9.05 -11.07 -11.20
C ALA A 25 -8.63 -11.53 -9.80
N GLY A 26 -7.33 -11.74 -9.53
CA GLY A 26 -6.84 -12.28 -8.27
C GLY A 26 -6.81 -11.28 -7.11
N ASN A 27 -6.43 -11.74 -5.93
CA ASN A 27 -6.21 -10.84 -4.81
C ASN A 27 -4.97 -9.96 -5.07
N ILE A 28 -4.94 -8.80 -4.44
CA ILE A 28 -3.76 -7.93 -4.44
C ILE A 28 -3.57 -7.45 -3.01
N PHE A 29 -2.35 -7.52 -2.48
CA PHE A 29 -2.10 -6.97 -1.15
C PHE A 29 -0.68 -6.43 -1.02
N ILE A 30 -0.57 -5.11 -0.84
CA ILE A 30 0.72 -4.41 -0.79
C ILE A 30 0.81 -3.47 0.40
N SER A 31 2.04 -3.18 0.84
CA SER A 31 2.34 -2.11 1.80
C SER A 31 3.10 -0.98 1.10
N PRO A 32 2.41 0.06 0.61
CA PRO A 32 3.04 1.16 -0.12
C PRO A 32 4.09 1.89 0.71
N LEU A 33 3.85 2.03 2.03
CA LEU A 33 4.77 2.71 2.93
C LEU A 33 6.07 1.90 3.13
N SER A 34 5.97 0.57 3.22
CA SER A 34 7.13 -0.29 3.37
C SER A 34 7.99 -0.26 2.11
N ILE A 35 7.36 -0.41 0.94
CA ILE A 35 8.03 -0.36 -0.37
C ILE A 35 8.70 1.00 -0.59
N SER A 36 8.00 2.10 -0.32
CA SER A 36 8.58 3.44 -0.49
C SER A 36 9.74 3.70 0.47
N SER A 37 9.68 3.19 1.69
CA SER A 37 10.78 3.29 2.66
C SER A 37 12.02 2.51 2.21
N ALA A 38 11.83 1.30 1.67
CA ALA A 38 12.93 0.51 1.12
C ALA A 38 13.59 1.22 -0.08
N LEU A 39 12.78 1.75 -1.00
CA LEU A 39 13.28 2.49 -2.16
C LEU A 39 13.97 3.80 -1.76
N ALA A 40 13.52 4.47 -0.69
CA ALA A 40 14.16 5.68 -0.19
C ALA A 40 15.60 5.43 0.29
N MET A 41 15.87 4.30 0.93
CA MET A 41 17.23 3.93 1.34
C MET A 41 18.15 3.73 0.13
N VAL A 42 17.64 3.08 -0.93
CA VAL A 42 18.39 2.89 -2.18
C VAL A 42 18.60 4.24 -2.88
N TYR A 43 17.60 5.12 -2.87
CA TYR A 43 17.68 6.45 -3.47
C TYR A 43 18.74 7.33 -2.82
N LEU A 44 18.89 7.29 -1.49
CA LEU A 44 19.95 8.03 -0.79
C LEU A 44 21.36 7.62 -1.24
N GLY A 45 21.50 6.40 -1.75
CA GLY A 45 22.73 5.87 -2.32
C GLY A 45 22.89 6.06 -3.83
N ALA A 46 21.82 6.45 -4.53
CA ALA A 46 21.80 6.59 -5.97
C ALA A 46 22.40 7.95 -6.41
N LYS A 47 23.04 7.96 -7.58
CA LYS A 47 23.56 9.18 -8.22
C LYS A 47 23.18 9.23 -9.70
N GLY A 48 23.43 10.38 -10.33
CA GLY A 48 23.23 10.61 -11.76
C GLY A 48 21.80 10.31 -12.24
N ASP A 49 21.69 9.69 -13.42
CA ASP A 49 20.42 9.34 -14.05
C ASP A 49 19.62 8.30 -13.24
N THR A 50 20.30 7.42 -12.50
CA THR A 50 19.65 6.46 -11.61
C THR A 50 18.88 7.19 -10.50
N ALA A 51 19.52 8.17 -9.85
CA ALA A 51 18.86 9.02 -8.87
C ALA A 51 17.70 9.80 -9.49
N ALA A 52 17.87 10.35 -10.70
CA ALA A 52 16.81 11.09 -11.39
C ALA A 52 15.57 10.22 -11.68
N GLN A 53 15.77 8.99 -12.15
CA GLN A 53 14.67 8.03 -12.40
C GLN A 53 13.97 7.62 -11.11
N MET A 54 14.73 7.34 -10.06
CA MET A 54 14.17 7.02 -8.75
C MET A 54 13.41 8.22 -8.15
N ALA A 55 13.92 9.43 -8.38
CA ALA A 55 13.26 10.67 -8.01
C ALA A 55 11.97 10.90 -8.81
N GLN A 56 11.82 10.39 -10.03
CA GLN A 56 10.57 10.47 -10.79
C GLN A 56 9.49 9.53 -10.25
N VAL A 57 9.84 8.29 -9.89
CA VAL A 57 8.91 7.36 -9.20
C VAL A 57 8.51 7.92 -7.84
N SER A 58 9.46 8.56 -7.15
CA SER A 58 9.14 9.40 -6.00
C SER A 58 8.24 10.56 -6.41
N SER A 59 8.53 11.34 -7.45
CA SER A 59 7.81 12.58 -7.83
C SER A 59 6.32 12.41 -8.16
N LEU A 60 5.83 11.17 -8.35
CA LEU A 60 4.40 10.84 -8.31
C LEU A 60 3.75 11.21 -6.93
N ILE A 61 4.58 11.61 -5.96
CA ILE A 61 4.37 12.33 -4.67
C ILE A 61 3.36 13.50 -4.72
N LYS A 62 3.04 14.07 -5.89
CA LYS A 62 2.19 15.26 -6.00
C LYS A 62 0.86 14.96 -6.69
N LEU A 63 -0.12 14.43 -5.96
CA LEU A 63 -1.54 14.58 -6.31
C LEU A 63 -2.45 14.36 -5.09
N SER A 64 -3.53 15.15 -5.05
CA SER A 64 -4.36 15.39 -3.87
C SER A 64 -5.67 14.60 -3.88
N THR A 65 -6.00 14.11 -2.67
CA THR A 65 -7.33 13.86 -2.09
C THR A 65 -8.22 12.77 -2.72
N PHE A 66 -8.43 11.70 -1.94
CA PHE A 66 -9.57 10.81 -2.06
C PHE A 66 -10.37 10.83 -0.75
N CYS A 67 -11.69 10.95 -0.86
CA CYS A 67 -12.61 11.01 0.27
C CYS A 67 -12.90 9.60 0.80
N LEU A 68 -13.04 9.48 2.12
CA LEU A 68 -13.13 8.20 2.82
C LEU A 68 -14.24 8.24 3.85
N TRP A 69 -15.25 7.40 3.65
CA TRP A 69 -16.25 7.10 4.67
C TRP A 69 -15.71 6.04 5.63
N THR A 70 -15.78 6.32 6.92
CA THR A 70 -15.56 5.33 7.99
C THR A 70 -16.88 4.59 8.19
N ILE A 71 -16.92 3.28 7.96
CA ILE A 71 -18.05 2.43 8.33
C ILE A 71 -17.56 1.53 9.47
N ASN A 72 -18.24 1.60 10.61
CA ASN A 72 -18.08 0.66 11.72
C ASN A 72 -18.99 -0.56 11.48
N ARG A 73 -18.48 -1.73 11.85
CA ARG A 73 -19.16 -3.03 12.08
C ARG A 73 -19.07 -4.11 10.97
N TYR A 74 -18.61 -5.27 11.45
CA TYR A 74 -18.58 -6.63 10.87
C TYR A 74 -17.83 -6.83 9.55
N ILE A 75 -16.50 -6.78 9.60
CA ILE A 75 -15.64 -7.42 8.60
C ILE A 75 -15.56 -8.93 8.90
N ARG A 76 -15.75 -9.78 7.89
CA ARG A 76 -15.54 -11.23 8.02
C ARG A 76 -14.07 -11.53 8.30
N VAL A 77 -13.81 -12.59 9.07
CA VAL A 77 -12.46 -13.12 9.25
C VAL A 77 -11.90 -13.52 7.89
N PHE A 78 -10.78 -12.91 7.48
CA PHE A 78 -10.09 -13.32 6.26
C PHE A 78 -8.58 -13.22 6.45
N LYS A 79 -7.88 -14.14 5.78
CA LYS A 79 -6.43 -14.14 5.67
C LYS A 79 -6.07 -13.84 4.24
N LEU A 80 -5.11 -12.95 4.04
CA LEU A 80 -4.59 -12.63 2.74
C LEU A 80 -3.07 -12.50 2.83
N GLU A 81 -2.38 -13.29 2.02
CA GLU A 81 -0.93 -13.31 1.92
C GLU A 81 -0.56 -13.21 0.45
N GLU A 82 0.23 -12.20 0.11
CA GLU A 82 0.64 -11.98 -1.27
C GLU A 82 2.14 -11.66 -1.34
N ASP A 83 2.81 -12.34 -2.27
CA ASP A 83 4.24 -12.27 -2.52
C ASP A 83 4.50 -11.73 -3.92
N TYR A 84 5.33 -10.69 -4.04
CA TYR A 84 5.63 -10.03 -5.31
C TYR A 84 7.13 -9.82 -5.50
N GLU A 85 7.57 -10.02 -6.74
CA GLU A 85 8.82 -9.44 -7.24
C GLU A 85 8.50 -8.14 -7.98
N LEU A 86 8.95 -7.01 -7.45
CA LEU A 86 8.54 -5.68 -7.88
C LEU A 86 9.42 -5.08 -8.98
N ASN A 87 10.41 -5.82 -9.48
CA ASN A 87 11.33 -5.37 -10.52
C ASN A 87 10.59 -4.83 -11.75
N ASP A 88 9.70 -5.64 -12.33
CA ASP A 88 8.94 -5.28 -13.53
C ASP A 88 7.94 -4.13 -13.29
N PRO A 89 7.11 -4.15 -12.22
CA PRO A 89 6.25 -3.01 -11.89
C PRO A 89 7.02 -1.70 -11.70
N LEU A 90 8.15 -1.71 -10.99
CA LEU A 90 8.95 -0.50 -10.74
C LEU A 90 9.66 -0.02 -12.00
N ALA A 91 10.14 -0.93 -12.86
CA ALA A 91 10.69 -0.60 -14.16
C ALA A 91 9.65 0.05 -15.08
N LYS A 92 8.39 -0.41 -15.04
CA LYS A 92 7.26 0.21 -15.76
C LYS A 92 6.94 1.61 -15.25
N LEU A 93 7.07 1.85 -13.95
CA LEU A 93 6.91 3.17 -13.33
C LEU A 93 8.07 4.14 -13.64
N GLY A 94 9.14 3.68 -14.29
CA GLY A 94 10.24 4.51 -14.80
C GLY A 94 11.60 4.26 -14.13
N MET A 95 11.65 3.40 -13.11
CA MET A 95 12.89 3.06 -12.40
C MET A 95 13.58 1.88 -13.10
N LYS A 96 14.30 2.13 -14.21
CA LYS A 96 14.89 1.06 -15.05
C LYS A 96 16.38 0.86 -14.81
N ASP A 97 17.10 1.95 -14.55
CA ASP A 97 18.56 1.92 -14.53
C ASP A 97 19.09 1.26 -13.26
N VAL A 98 18.39 1.39 -12.15
CA VAL A 98 18.76 0.77 -10.87
C VAL A 98 18.86 -0.76 -10.95
N PHE A 99 18.09 -1.39 -11.84
CA PHE A 99 18.07 -2.83 -12.05
C PHE A 99 19.11 -3.31 -13.08
N CYS A 100 19.84 -2.39 -13.74
CA CYS A 100 20.79 -2.70 -14.79
C CYS A 100 22.23 -2.59 -14.28
N ALA A 101 22.97 -3.71 -14.20
CA ALA A 101 24.36 -3.72 -13.71
C ALA A 101 25.32 -2.73 -14.42
N GLY A 102 25.10 -2.44 -15.71
CA GLY A 102 25.93 -1.51 -16.48
C GLY A 102 25.49 -0.05 -16.44
N ARG A 103 24.30 0.26 -15.90
CA ARG A 103 23.72 1.61 -15.89
C ARG A 103 23.36 2.12 -14.49
N ALA A 104 23.21 1.22 -13.51
CA ALA A 104 22.94 1.58 -12.13
C ALA A 104 24.13 2.33 -11.53
N ASP A 105 23.85 3.51 -10.99
CA ASP A 105 24.81 4.27 -10.20
C ASP A 105 24.33 4.35 -8.76
N LEU A 106 24.77 3.36 -7.96
CA LEU A 106 24.60 3.32 -6.50
C LEU A 106 25.92 3.61 -5.76
N SER A 107 26.83 4.35 -6.39
CA SER A 107 28.14 4.68 -5.82
C SER A 107 28.07 5.49 -4.52
N GLY A 108 26.92 6.09 -4.20
CA GLY A 108 26.67 6.73 -2.91
C GLY A 108 26.61 5.74 -1.73
N MET A 109 26.40 4.44 -1.99
CA MET A 109 26.34 3.41 -0.94
C MET A 109 27.70 2.81 -0.62
N ASN A 110 28.50 2.49 -1.64
CA ASN A 110 29.73 1.71 -1.49
C ASN A 110 31.01 2.44 -1.94
N GLY A 111 30.91 3.61 -2.59
CA GLY A 111 32.06 4.38 -3.08
C GLY A 111 32.79 3.78 -4.30
N GLU A 112 32.68 2.48 -4.55
CA GLU A 112 33.44 1.76 -5.60
C GLU A 112 32.70 1.69 -6.96
N GLY A 113 31.42 2.07 -6.99
CA GLY A 113 30.56 1.88 -8.17
C GLY A 113 30.31 0.39 -8.45
N ARG A 114 29.50 0.05 -9.46
CA ARG A 114 29.11 -1.33 -9.84
C ARG A 114 28.08 -2.02 -8.93
N LEU A 115 27.51 -1.33 -7.95
CA LEU A 115 26.36 -1.83 -7.22
C LEU A 115 25.08 -1.57 -8.03
N PHE A 116 24.24 -2.58 -8.16
CA PHE A 116 22.92 -2.48 -8.77
C PHE A 116 21.91 -3.27 -7.94
N LEU A 117 20.63 -2.93 -8.08
CA LEU A 117 19.55 -3.60 -7.38
C LEU A 117 19.12 -4.84 -8.17
N SER A 118 19.41 -6.03 -7.66
CA SER A 118 19.07 -7.28 -8.36
C SER A 118 17.59 -7.62 -8.27
N THR A 119 17.02 -7.59 -7.07
CA THR A 119 15.64 -8.02 -6.81
C THR A 119 15.00 -7.16 -5.71
N VAL A 120 13.73 -6.82 -5.90
CA VAL A 120 12.88 -6.20 -4.87
C VAL A 120 11.74 -7.16 -4.56
N ALA A 121 11.91 -7.94 -3.50
CA ALA A 121 10.88 -8.82 -3.00
C ALA A 121 9.99 -8.07 -1.99
N HIS A 122 8.68 -8.15 -2.17
CA HIS A 122 7.68 -7.59 -1.26
C HIS A 122 6.67 -8.67 -0.89
N LYS A 123 6.56 -8.94 0.41
CA LYS A 123 5.61 -9.88 1.00
C LYS A 123 4.73 -9.14 1.98
N ALA A 124 3.42 -9.26 1.83
CA ALA A 124 2.47 -8.69 2.78
C ALA A 124 1.48 -9.75 3.23
N PHE A 125 1.23 -9.78 4.54
CA PHE A 125 0.29 -10.66 5.20
C PHE A 125 -0.69 -9.83 6.02
N VAL A 126 -1.98 -10.12 5.93
CA VAL A 126 -3.00 -9.62 6.82
C VAL A 126 -3.93 -10.75 7.23
N GLU A 127 -4.19 -10.81 8.53
CA GLU A 127 -5.25 -11.63 9.10
C GLU A 127 -6.17 -10.67 9.84
N VAL A 128 -7.42 -10.60 9.38
CA VAL A 128 -8.47 -9.90 10.12
C VAL A 128 -9.26 -10.97 10.86
N ASN A 129 -9.36 -10.85 12.18
CA ASN A 129 -10.17 -11.70 13.04
C ASN A 129 -11.22 -10.87 13.79
N GLU A 130 -12.24 -11.54 14.33
CA GLU A 130 -13.32 -10.88 15.10
C GLU A 130 -12.82 -10.27 16.43
N GLU A 131 -11.66 -10.69 16.93
CA GLU A 131 -11.04 -10.12 18.14
C GLU A 131 -10.30 -8.80 17.89
N GLY A 132 -10.02 -8.47 16.63
CA GLY A 132 -9.04 -7.47 16.24
C GLY A 132 -9.59 -6.14 15.76
N THR A 133 -10.77 -5.68 16.20
CA THR A 133 -11.22 -4.27 16.30
C THR A 133 -12.61 -4.22 16.95
N GLU A 134 -12.75 -4.35 18.28
CA GLU A 134 -13.81 -3.73 19.12
C GLU A 134 -13.81 -4.28 20.57
N ALA A 135 -13.66 -3.40 21.56
CA ALA A 135 -14.38 -3.46 22.85
C ALA A 135 -14.13 -2.17 23.67
N ALA A 136 -14.71 -1.05 23.22
CA ALA A 136 -14.89 0.12 24.09
C ALA A 136 -16.29 0.03 24.74
N ALA A 137 -16.28 -0.20 26.06
CA ALA A 137 -17.35 0.04 27.04
C ALA A 137 -18.75 -0.58 26.79
N ALA A 138 -19.09 -1.58 27.60
CA ALA A 138 -20.49 -1.96 27.85
C ALA A 138 -20.85 -1.69 29.32
N THR A 139 -21.29 -0.46 29.62
CA THR A 139 -22.07 -0.20 30.84
C THR A 139 -23.05 0.96 30.62
N GLY A 140 -24.35 0.69 30.73
CA GLY A 140 -25.41 1.70 30.79
C GLY A 140 -26.80 1.14 30.45
N ALA A 141 -27.71 1.13 31.42
CA ALA A 141 -29.07 0.61 31.28
C ALA A 141 -30.06 1.62 30.66
N MET A 142 -31.04 1.06 29.91
CA MET A 142 -32.41 1.51 29.54
C MET A 142 -32.64 2.91 28.91
N ILE A 143 -33.31 2.93 27.73
CA ILE A 143 -34.71 3.38 27.50
C ILE A 143 -35.07 3.09 26.03
N THR A 144 -36.20 2.40 25.81
CA THR A 144 -36.79 2.17 24.49
C THR A 144 -37.27 3.48 23.88
N ALA A 145 -36.59 3.93 22.82
CA ALA A 145 -37.17 4.86 21.85
C ALA A 145 -37.46 4.08 20.56
N CYS A 146 -38.75 3.96 20.21
CA CYS A 146 -39.18 3.44 18.93
C CYS A 146 -38.83 4.43 17.81
N CYS A 147 -37.63 4.31 17.28
CA CYS A 147 -37.29 4.79 15.95
C CYS A 147 -36.57 3.63 15.25
N TYR A 148 -37.11 3.19 14.10
CA TYR A 148 -36.46 2.20 13.24
C TYR A 148 -35.17 2.84 12.72
N ILE A 149 -34.07 2.63 13.44
CA ILE A 149 -32.74 2.88 12.91
C ILE A 149 -32.55 1.75 11.89
N PRO A 150 -32.56 2.01 10.58
CA PRO A 150 -32.24 0.96 9.63
C PRO A 150 -30.85 0.46 10.00
N ASP A 151 -30.76 -0.80 10.40
CA ASP A 151 -29.48 -1.48 10.58
C ASP A 151 -28.85 -1.54 9.19
N THR A 152 -27.99 -0.57 8.88
CA THR A 152 -27.25 -0.57 7.62
C THR A 152 -26.18 -1.64 7.73
N HIS A 153 -26.53 -2.86 7.33
CA HIS A 153 -25.61 -3.98 7.29
C HIS A 153 -24.73 -3.87 6.04
N PHE A 154 -23.42 -3.70 6.22
CA PHE A 154 -22.46 -3.75 5.12
C PHE A 154 -21.99 -5.20 4.97
N THR A 155 -22.40 -5.86 3.88
CA THR A 155 -21.95 -7.21 3.56
C THR A 155 -20.97 -7.16 2.40
N ALA A 156 -19.71 -7.48 2.66
CA ALA A 156 -18.68 -7.62 1.64
C ALA A 156 -18.62 -9.06 1.09
N ASP A 157 -19.66 -9.47 0.35
CA ASP A 157 -19.82 -10.81 -0.24
C ASP A 157 -19.36 -10.92 -1.71
N HIS A 158 -18.79 -9.84 -2.24
CA HIS A 158 -18.30 -9.70 -3.62
C HIS A 158 -16.96 -8.96 -3.61
N PRO A 159 -16.17 -9.00 -4.70
CA PRO A 159 -14.84 -8.39 -4.72
C PRO A 159 -14.83 -6.93 -4.25
N PHE A 160 -13.99 -6.64 -3.25
CA PHE A 160 -13.90 -5.30 -2.66
C PHE A 160 -12.45 -4.83 -2.53
N LEU A 161 -12.29 -3.52 -2.54
CA LEU A 161 -11.02 -2.86 -2.21
C LEU A 161 -11.03 -2.45 -0.75
N PHE A 162 -9.90 -2.60 -0.08
CA PHE A 162 -9.72 -2.20 1.30
C PHE A 162 -8.33 -1.63 1.53
N PHE A 163 -8.18 -0.81 2.56
CA PHE A 163 -6.87 -0.32 2.97
C PHE A 163 -6.82 -0.02 4.46
N ILE A 164 -5.65 -0.17 5.02
CA ILE A 164 -5.35 0.16 6.40
C ILE A 164 -4.61 1.50 6.38
N ARG A 165 -5.14 2.50 7.09
CA ARG A 165 -4.63 3.86 7.08
C ARG A 165 -4.32 4.34 8.49
N HIS A 166 -3.18 5.00 8.67
CA HIS A 166 -2.88 5.67 9.93
C HIS A 166 -3.75 6.93 10.09
N ASN A 167 -4.61 6.97 11.12
CA ASN A 167 -5.66 8.00 11.26
C ASN A 167 -5.15 9.43 11.41
N LYS A 168 -4.03 9.66 12.10
CA LYS A 168 -3.46 11.01 12.30
C LYS A 168 -2.84 11.56 11.03
N THR A 169 -2.03 10.75 10.35
CA THR A 169 -1.29 11.18 9.14
C THR A 169 -2.09 11.03 7.86
N LYS A 170 -3.15 10.21 7.88
CA LYS A 170 -3.90 9.76 6.69
C LYS A 170 -3.05 8.94 5.70
N SER A 171 -1.88 8.43 6.12
CA SER A 171 -1.03 7.58 5.25
C SER A 171 -1.62 6.17 5.12
N ILE A 172 -1.71 5.67 3.89
CA ILE A 172 -2.07 4.29 3.59
C ILE A 172 -0.89 3.38 3.95
N LEU A 173 -1.09 2.50 4.90
CA LEU A 173 -0.11 1.51 5.35
C LEU A 173 -0.20 0.23 4.51
N PHE A 174 -1.42 -0.20 4.22
CA PHE A 174 -1.71 -1.38 3.40
C PHE A 174 -2.84 -1.06 2.44
N PHE A 175 -2.75 -1.60 1.22
CA PHE A 175 -3.79 -1.47 0.22
C PHE A 175 -3.99 -2.82 -0.45
N GLY A 176 -5.25 -3.25 -0.59
CA GLY A 176 -5.55 -4.53 -1.20
C GLY A 176 -6.90 -4.62 -1.89
N ARG A 177 -6.98 -5.65 -2.72
CA ARG A 177 -8.20 -6.19 -3.30
C ARG A 177 -8.39 -7.59 -2.77
N PHE A 178 -9.58 -7.83 -2.23
CA PHE A 178 -10.05 -9.16 -1.90
C PHE A 178 -11.11 -9.55 -2.93
N SER A 179 -10.75 -10.49 -3.82
CA SER A 179 -11.63 -11.03 -4.87
C SER A 179 -12.26 -12.36 -4.45
N SER A 180 -11.46 -13.26 -3.85
CA SER A 180 -11.94 -14.54 -3.34
C SER A 180 -11.02 -15.05 -2.23
N PRO A 181 -11.57 -15.75 -1.21
CA PRO A 181 -10.74 -16.51 -0.27
C PRO A 181 -9.94 -17.58 -1.02
N GLN A 182 -8.70 -17.84 -0.58
CA GLN A 182 -7.93 -19.01 -1.01
C GLN A 182 -8.35 -20.25 -0.22
#